data_AF-A0A9P4KHV2-F1
#
_entry.id   AF-A0A9P4KHV2-F1
#
_cell.length_a   1.000
_cell.length_b   1.000
_cell.length_c   1.000
_cell.angle_alpha   90.00
_cell.angle_beta   90.00
_cell.angle_gamma   90.00
#
_symmetry.space_group_name_H-M   'P 1'
#
loop_
_entity.id
_entity.type
_entity.pdbx_description
1 polymer ?
#
loop_
_entity_poly.entity_id
_entity_poly.type
_entity_poly.pdbx_seq_one_letter_code
_entity_poly.pdbx_strand_id
1 'polypeptide(L)'
;MPTILSPVQRLLNLLLPFTDPSTPLIQDLLHTLIICSTLYFGPQLVELYKSRQNRSGFPDPVPYDEEPAADPTNDLPIDENFVLQPDTDDEVEPPPHAPTPPPGQGPAAWPADAQIPFPEHEQGEPANIGDRPHPTPANRVVGAKKAKSLARKDQRRAYHEFHRQQAEMRRAEEAKDAPAREAALEAERKRRAEVEKEIQERERAERERKKEEERREHVEERERRERVIRIMKEELEAKGAVDLVDLAWHEGKDALWIERLTRASGLLAQSAKAEPGAHIMITAGGWLVRIDAQLMREAYTEAVSLGNKNEGKVSFAEFGDILESAVRARAQC
;
A
#
# COMPACT_ATOMS: atom_id res chain seq x y z
N MET A 1 3.59 -36.88 17.28
CA MET A 1 3.16 -35.84 18.25
C MET A 1 1.62 -35.76 18.30
N PRO A 2 0.87 -36.67 18.97
CA PRO A 2 -0.59 -36.62 19.06
C PRO A 2 -1.16 -36.52 20.49
N THR A 3 -0.37 -36.14 21.49
CA THR A 3 -0.78 -36.22 22.91
C THR A 3 -1.56 -35.01 23.43
N ILE A 4 -1.56 -33.87 22.72
CA ILE A 4 -2.14 -32.61 23.22
C ILE A 4 -3.63 -32.47 22.85
N LEU A 5 -4.14 -33.24 21.88
CA LEU A 5 -5.53 -33.13 21.38
C LEU A 5 -6.55 -33.92 22.22
N SER A 6 -6.11 -34.96 22.95
CA SER A 6 -6.92 -35.82 23.82
C SER A 6 -7.69 -35.08 24.94
N PRO A 7 -7.06 -34.18 25.73
CA PRO A 7 -7.77 -33.49 26.81
C PRO A 7 -8.82 -32.49 26.29
N VAL A 8 -8.54 -31.83 25.16
CA VAL A 8 -9.46 -30.87 24.53
C VAL A 8 -10.71 -31.58 24.01
N GLN A 9 -10.54 -32.75 23.36
CA GLN A 9 -11.66 -33.58 22.93
C GLN A 9 -12.55 -34.04 24.10
N ARG A 10 -11.95 -34.45 25.22
CA ARG A 10 -12.73 -34.84 26.42
C ARG A 10 -13.49 -33.66 27.03
N LEU A 11 -12.90 -32.47 27.04
CA LEU A 11 -13.54 -31.28 27.58
C LEU A 11 -14.72 -30.82 26.71
N LEU A 12 -14.57 -30.92 25.37
CA LEU A 12 -15.65 -30.63 24.42
C LEU A 12 -16.81 -31.64 24.52
N ASN A 13 -16.52 -32.94 24.65
CA ASN A 13 -17.54 -33.97 24.87
C ASN A 13 -18.30 -33.79 26.20
N LEU A 14 -17.69 -33.14 27.20
CA LEU A 14 -18.32 -32.90 28.50
C LEU A 14 -19.21 -31.64 28.48
N LEU A 15 -18.86 -30.64 27.67
CA LEU A 15 -19.61 -29.39 27.52
C LEU A 15 -20.81 -29.51 26.56
N LEU A 16 -20.80 -30.49 25.65
CA LEU A 16 -21.87 -30.72 24.67
C LEU A 16 -22.49 -32.11 24.85
N PRO A 17 -23.46 -32.29 25.76
CA PRO A 17 -24.08 -33.59 26.03
C PRO A 17 -25.02 -34.10 24.92
N PHE A 18 -25.12 -33.39 23.79
CA PHE A 18 -26.00 -33.73 22.66
C PHE A 18 -25.26 -34.28 21.43
N THR A 19 -23.93 -34.40 21.48
CA THR A 19 -23.12 -34.91 20.36
C THR A 19 -22.90 -36.41 20.47
N ASP A 20 -23.45 -37.16 19.51
CA ASP A 20 -23.22 -38.60 19.37
C ASP A 20 -21.72 -38.88 19.10
N PRO A 21 -21.09 -39.86 19.77
CA PRO A 21 -19.66 -40.14 19.66
C PRO A 21 -19.23 -40.67 18.27
N SER A 22 -20.18 -40.95 17.38
CA SER A 22 -19.93 -41.45 16.03
C SER A 22 -19.83 -40.36 14.96
N THR A 23 -20.19 -39.10 15.25
CA THR A 23 -19.96 -37.99 14.32
C THR A 23 -18.61 -37.33 14.65
N PRO A 24 -17.77 -37.03 13.64
CA PRO A 24 -16.53 -36.33 13.89
C PRO A 24 -16.86 -34.90 14.34
N LEU A 25 -16.83 -34.63 15.64
CA LEU A 25 -17.08 -33.32 16.28
C LEU A 25 -16.37 -32.14 15.61
N ILE A 26 -15.21 -32.41 15.02
CA ILE A 26 -14.43 -31.44 14.25
C ILE A 26 -15.22 -30.96 13.01
N GLN A 27 -15.96 -31.85 12.36
CA GLN A 27 -16.84 -31.52 11.24
C GLN A 27 -17.92 -30.54 11.68
N ASP A 28 -18.63 -30.80 12.78
CA ASP A 28 -19.69 -29.90 13.26
C ASP A 28 -19.14 -28.54 13.72
N LEU A 29 -17.97 -28.52 14.36
CA LEU A 29 -17.27 -27.28 14.71
C LEU A 29 -16.82 -26.49 13.47
N LEU A 30 -16.38 -27.19 12.43
CA LEU A 30 -15.95 -26.57 11.18
C LEU A 30 -17.17 -26.05 10.38
N HIS A 31 -18.28 -26.78 10.38
CA HIS A 31 -19.54 -26.34 9.77
C HIS A 31 -20.13 -25.14 10.51
N THR A 32 -20.15 -25.17 11.85
CA THR A 32 -20.61 -24.02 12.64
C THR A 32 -19.70 -22.81 12.46
N LEU A 33 -18.38 -22.99 12.38
CA LEU A 33 -17.45 -21.90 12.07
C LEU A 33 -17.69 -21.32 10.68
N ILE A 34 -17.91 -22.16 9.65
CA ILE A 34 -18.25 -21.71 8.30
C ILE A 34 -19.59 -20.96 8.28
N ILE A 35 -20.63 -21.47 8.94
CA ILE A 35 -21.94 -20.82 9.00
C ILE A 35 -21.86 -19.48 9.76
N CYS A 36 -21.17 -19.44 10.91
CA CYS A 36 -20.99 -18.21 11.68
C CYS A 36 -20.17 -17.16 10.93
N SER A 37 -19.07 -17.57 10.28
CA SER A 37 -18.25 -16.64 9.48
C SER A 37 -19.01 -16.13 8.25
N THR A 38 -19.73 -16.99 7.53
CA THR A 38 -20.56 -16.55 6.39
C THR A 38 -21.72 -15.65 6.80
N LEU A 39 -22.35 -15.87 7.96
CA LEU A 39 -23.40 -14.97 8.48
C LEU A 39 -22.82 -13.63 8.94
N TYR A 40 -21.65 -13.62 9.57
CA TYR A 40 -20.99 -12.40 10.04
C TYR A 40 -20.48 -11.54 8.87
N PHE A 41 -19.84 -12.16 7.88
CA PHE A 41 -19.27 -11.48 6.71
C PHE A 41 -20.23 -11.36 5.52
N GLY A 42 -21.38 -12.04 5.56
CA GLY A 42 -22.39 -12.04 4.49
C GLY A 42 -22.84 -10.63 4.07
N PRO A 43 -23.23 -9.75 5.01
CA PRO A 43 -23.62 -8.38 4.68
C PRO A 43 -22.52 -7.60 3.95
N GLN A 44 -21.26 -7.74 4.40
CA GLN A 44 -20.10 -7.07 3.81
C GLN A 44 -19.79 -7.58 2.40
N LEU A 45 -19.93 -8.90 2.17
CA LEU A 45 -19.78 -9.50 0.84
C LEU A 45 -20.87 -9.03 -0.13
N VAL A 46 -22.11 -8.86 0.34
CA VAL A 46 -23.21 -8.32 -0.46
C VAL A 46 -22.96 -6.86 -0.85
N GLU A 47 -22.42 -6.04 0.04
CA GLU A 47 -22.04 -4.65 -0.27
C GLU A 47 -20.88 -4.57 -1.27
N LEU A 48 -19.87 -5.44 -1.13
CA LEU A 48 -18.79 -5.58 -2.11
C LEU A 48 -19.30 -6.04 -3.48
N TYR A 49 -20.29 -6.93 -3.51
CA TYR A 49 -20.89 -7.39 -4.76
C TYR A 49 -21.72 -6.28 -5.43
N LYS A 50 -22.56 -5.57 -4.66
CA LYS A 50 -23.36 -4.44 -5.16
C LYS A 50 -22.49 -3.29 -5.65
N SER A 51 -21.41 -2.97 -4.95
CA SER A 51 -20.46 -1.92 -5.39
C SER A 51 -19.72 -2.30 -6.67
N ARG A 52 -19.36 -3.57 -6.86
CA ARG A 52 -18.81 -4.06 -8.13
C ARG A 52 -19.83 -4.03 -9.26
N GLN A 53 -21.06 -4.45 -8.98
CA GLN A 53 -22.13 -4.45 -9.98
C GLN A 53 -22.48 -3.03 -10.44
N ASN A 54 -22.54 -2.06 -9.51
CA ASN A 54 -22.73 -0.65 -9.84
C ASN A 54 -21.55 -0.04 -10.62
N ARG A 55 -20.31 -0.50 -10.38
CA ARG A 55 -19.14 -0.06 -11.17
C ARG A 55 -19.07 -0.67 -12.57
N SER A 56 -19.67 -1.84 -12.77
CA SER A 56 -19.78 -2.47 -14.09
C SER A 56 -21.03 -2.06 -14.88
N GLY A 57 -21.81 -1.11 -14.36
CA GLY A 57 -22.90 -0.51 -15.11
C GLY A 57 -22.35 0.16 -16.37
N PHE A 58 -22.64 -0.46 -17.52
CA PHE A 58 -22.59 0.20 -18.81
C PHE A 58 -23.20 1.61 -18.65
N PRO A 59 -22.54 2.69 -19.10
CA PRO A 59 -23.14 4.00 -19.03
C PRO A 59 -24.47 3.96 -19.77
N ASP A 60 -25.56 4.31 -19.08
CA ASP A 60 -26.85 4.52 -19.71
C ASP A 60 -26.64 5.45 -20.92
N PRO A 61 -27.22 5.14 -22.09
CA PRO A 61 -27.14 6.03 -23.24
C PRO A 61 -27.77 7.37 -22.84
N VAL A 62 -26.89 8.36 -22.68
CA VAL A 62 -27.26 9.74 -22.35
C VAL A 62 -28.29 10.20 -23.38
N PRO A 63 -29.47 10.67 -22.96
CA PRO A 63 -30.38 11.37 -23.85
C PRO A 63 -29.65 12.63 -24.35
N TYR A 64 -29.35 12.65 -25.65
CA TYR A 64 -28.84 13.83 -26.32
C TYR A 64 -29.94 14.90 -26.32
N ASP A 65 -29.79 15.92 -25.47
CA ASP A 65 -30.42 17.21 -25.66
C ASP A 65 -29.40 18.20 -26.23
N GLU A 66 -29.84 18.89 -27.27
CA GLU A 66 -29.11 19.79 -28.16
C GLU A 66 -28.70 21.11 -27.48
N GLU A 67 -27.40 21.45 -27.58
CA GLU A 67 -26.80 22.78 -27.82
C GLU A 67 -26.97 23.98 -26.83
N PRO A 68 -26.16 25.07 -26.94
CA PRO A 68 -24.74 25.19 -27.33
C PRO A 68 -23.88 26.16 -26.47
N ALA A 69 -22.57 26.12 -26.72
CA ALA A 69 -21.57 27.19 -26.61
C ALA A 69 -21.11 27.70 -25.21
N ALA A 70 -19.79 27.48 -24.97
CA ALA A 70 -18.76 28.47 -24.65
C ALA A 70 -17.89 28.11 -23.44
N ASP A 71 -16.72 27.49 -23.68
CA ASP A 71 -15.44 27.96 -23.14
C ASP A 71 -14.26 27.20 -23.80
N PRO A 72 -13.27 27.86 -24.45
CA PRO A 72 -12.10 27.19 -24.98
C PRO A 72 -10.86 27.52 -24.15
N THR A 73 -10.83 27.18 -22.86
CA THR A 73 -9.56 27.23 -22.12
C THR A 73 -9.60 26.37 -20.85
N ASN A 74 -8.67 25.42 -20.77
CA ASN A 74 -8.38 24.49 -19.66
C ASN A 74 -9.28 23.26 -19.53
N ASP A 75 -9.00 22.23 -20.35
CA ASP A 75 -9.08 20.85 -19.86
C ASP A 75 -7.93 20.05 -20.46
N LEU A 76 -6.88 19.87 -19.64
CA LEU A 76 -5.97 18.75 -19.81
C LEU A 76 -6.71 17.50 -19.29
N PRO A 77 -6.68 16.36 -20.01
CA PRO A 77 -7.32 15.15 -19.53
C PRO A 77 -6.62 14.70 -18.23
N ILE A 78 -7.30 14.86 -17.11
CA ILE A 78 -6.93 14.20 -15.85
C ILE A 78 -7.17 12.71 -16.07
N ASP A 79 -6.08 11.95 -16.12
CA ASP A 79 -6.11 10.50 -16.24
C ASP A 79 -6.74 9.89 -14.97
N GLU A 80 -8.00 9.47 -15.08
CA GLU A 80 -8.77 8.84 -13.99
C GLU A 80 -8.20 7.47 -13.54
N ASN A 81 -7.08 7.02 -14.12
CA ASN A 81 -6.32 5.86 -13.65
C ASN A 81 -5.29 6.17 -12.55
N PHE A 82 -5.17 7.42 -12.08
CA PHE A 82 -4.55 7.69 -10.79
C PHE A 82 -5.52 7.36 -9.64
N VAL A 83 -5.82 6.06 -9.50
CA VAL A 83 -6.30 5.51 -8.24
C VAL A 83 -5.16 5.71 -7.25
N LEU A 84 -5.26 6.78 -6.46
CA LEU A 84 -4.62 6.85 -5.14
C LEU A 84 -4.95 5.53 -4.44
N GLN A 85 -3.96 4.65 -4.35
CA GLN A 85 -4.02 3.57 -3.39
C GLN A 85 -4.38 4.25 -2.06
N PRO A 86 -5.39 3.76 -1.33
CA PRO A 86 -5.59 4.26 0.02
C PRO A 86 -4.28 4.01 0.73
N ASP A 87 -3.59 5.09 1.11
CA ASP A 87 -2.60 5.03 2.17
C ASP A 87 -3.31 4.26 3.28
N THR A 88 -2.84 3.05 3.53
CA THR A 88 -3.10 2.39 4.78
C THR A 88 -2.39 3.27 5.79
N ASP A 89 -3.14 4.25 6.31
CA ASP A 89 -2.95 4.80 7.63
C ASP A 89 -2.90 3.59 8.56
N ASP A 90 -1.70 3.00 8.68
CA ASP A 90 -1.26 2.49 9.95
C ASP A 90 -1.53 3.64 10.91
N GLU A 91 -2.60 3.47 11.68
CA GLU A 91 -3.05 4.33 12.75
C GLU A 91 -1.91 4.33 13.78
N VAL A 92 -0.85 5.08 13.47
CA VAL A 92 0.22 5.43 14.39
C VAL A 92 -0.47 6.29 15.41
N GLU A 93 -0.89 5.63 16.48
CA GLU A 93 -1.50 6.24 17.65
C GLU A 93 -0.66 7.48 17.98
N PRO A 94 -1.23 8.70 17.82
CA PRO A 94 -0.45 9.92 18.01
C PRO A 94 0.12 9.87 19.42
N PRO A 95 1.42 10.18 19.61
CA PRO A 95 2.02 10.14 20.93
C PRO A 95 1.15 10.95 21.90
N PRO A 96 0.88 10.43 23.11
CA PRO A 96 -0.11 11.02 24.00
C PRO A 96 0.19 12.51 24.18
N HIS A 97 -0.82 13.34 23.87
CA HIS A 97 -0.72 14.79 24.02
C HIS A 97 -0.22 15.10 25.43
N ALA A 98 0.88 15.85 25.51
CA ALA A 98 1.40 16.35 26.77
C ALA A 98 0.26 17.05 27.52
N PRO A 99 0.15 16.87 28.86
CA PRO A 99 -0.93 17.43 29.65
C PRO A 99 -1.03 18.94 29.39
N THR A 100 -2.17 19.35 28.87
CA THR A 100 -2.44 20.75 28.53
C THR A 100 -2.31 21.57 29.82
N PRO A 101 -1.42 22.58 29.88
CA PRO A 101 -1.25 23.37 31.07
C PRO A 101 -2.58 24.08 31.43
N PRO A 102 -2.89 24.22 32.73
CA PRO A 102 -4.16 24.78 33.18
C PRO A 102 -4.41 26.18 32.61
N PRO A 103 -5.64 26.51 32.21
CA PRO A 103 -5.96 27.80 31.61
C PRO A 103 -5.77 28.89 32.67
N GLY A 104 -4.73 29.71 32.52
CA GLY A 104 -4.49 30.86 33.41
C GLY A 104 -3.03 31.28 33.61
N GLN A 105 -2.04 30.52 33.13
CA GLN A 105 -0.64 30.96 33.13
C GLN A 105 -0.19 31.24 31.70
N GLY A 106 -0.43 32.47 31.25
CA GLY A 106 0.27 32.99 30.09
C GLY A 106 1.78 32.93 30.32
N PRO A 107 2.61 32.81 29.27
CA PRO A 107 4.05 32.92 29.41
C PRO A 107 4.34 34.25 30.11
N ALA A 108 5.06 34.21 31.23
CA ALA A 108 5.60 35.41 31.84
C ALA A 108 6.39 36.13 30.74
N ALA A 109 5.89 37.28 30.29
CA ALA A 109 6.59 38.12 29.35
C ALA A 109 7.95 38.43 29.99
N TRP A 110 9.00 37.81 29.45
CA TRP A 110 10.35 38.25 29.75
C TRP A 110 10.43 39.70 29.27
N PRO A 111 10.77 40.66 30.13
CA PRO A 111 10.84 42.05 29.72
C PRO A 111 11.84 42.18 28.57
N ALA A 112 11.33 42.59 27.40
CA ALA A 112 12.07 42.70 26.15
C ALA A 112 13.03 43.91 26.08
N ASP A 113 13.42 44.50 27.22
CA ASP A 113 14.27 45.70 27.28
C ASP A 113 15.29 45.62 28.42
N ALA A 114 16.03 44.51 28.49
CA ALA A 114 17.32 44.50 29.15
C ALA A 114 18.42 44.46 28.08
N GLN A 115 18.62 45.60 27.41
CA GLN A 115 19.91 45.91 26.78
C GLN A 115 20.96 45.79 27.88
N ILE A 116 21.64 44.64 27.95
CA ILE A 116 22.86 44.50 28.73
C ILE A 116 23.86 45.43 28.03
N PRO A 117 24.29 46.53 28.68
CA PRO A 117 25.35 47.34 28.11
C PRO A 117 26.60 46.45 28.12
N PHE A 118 27.14 46.16 26.96
CA PHE A 118 28.54 45.74 26.86
C PHE A 118 29.36 46.85 27.52
N PRO A 119 30.15 46.58 28.57
CA PRO A 119 31.16 47.53 28.99
C PRO A 119 32.21 47.54 27.88
N GLU A 120 32.16 48.63 27.11
CA GLU A 120 33.20 49.08 26.22
C GLU A 120 34.54 49.01 26.99
N HIS A 121 35.49 48.28 26.42
CA HIS A 121 36.85 48.19 26.95
C HIS A 121 37.51 49.56 26.85
N GLU A 122 37.29 50.42 27.85
CA GLU A 122 38.10 51.59 28.09
C GLU A 122 39.52 51.13 28.41
N GLN A 123 40.41 51.42 27.47
CA GLN A 123 41.84 51.56 27.68
C GLN A 123 42.07 52.65 28.74
N GLY A 124 42.34 52.24 29.98
CA GLY A 124 42.68 53.11 31.10
C GLY A 124 43.93 52.60 31.80
N GLU A 125 45.07 53.12 31.34
CA GLU A 125 46.33 53.43 32.04
C GLU A 125 46.75 52.66 33.32
N PRO A 126 48.01 52.16 33.40
CA PRO A 126 48.58 51.67 34.66
C PRO A 126 48.94 52.84 35.59
N ALA A 127 47.99 53.28 36.41
CA ALA A 127 48.24 54.20 37.50
C ALA A 127 48.94 53.47 38.67
N ASN A 128 50.25 53.57 38.66
CA ASN A 128 51.18 53.32 39.76
C ASN A 128 50.74 54.09 41.03
N ILE A 129 50.13 53.42 42.01
CA ILE A 129 49.88 53.98 43.34
C ILE A 129 50.20 52.94 44.42
N GLY A 130 51.43 53.01 44.91
CA GLY A 130 51.74 52.88 46.33
C GLY A 130 51.72 51.48 46.92
N ASP A 131 52.89 50.84 46.91
CA ASP A 131 53.36 49.89 47.91
C ASP A 131 53.12 50.42 49.34
N ARG A 132 51.95 50.11 49.90
CA ARG A 132 51.74 50.15 51.34
C ARG A 132 51.10 48.83 51.74
N PRO A 133 51.80 47.96 52.49
CA PRO A 133 51.17 46.78 53.05
C PRO A 133 50.04 47.24 53.97
N HIS A 134 48.79 47.08 53.52
CA HIS A 134 47.65 47.30 54.39
C HIS A 134 47.78 46.35 55.58
N PRO A 135 47.78 46.86 56.84
CA PRO A 135 47.98 46.03 58.01
C PRO A 135 46.88 44.97 58.05
N THR A 136 47.30 43.71 57.93
CA THR A 136 46.38 42.58 57.94
C THR A 136 45.65 42.57 59.29
N PRO A 137 44.31 42.50 59.31
CA PRO A 137 43.51 42.58 60.53
C PRO A 137 43.67 41.37 61.47
N ALA A 138 44.60 40.45 61.17
CA ALA A 138 44.79 39.17 61.84
C ALA A 138 45.24 39.30 63.32
N ASN A 139 45.90 40.39 63.70
CA ASN A 139 46.48 40.55 65.05
C ASN A 139 45.80 41.61 65.94
N ARG A 140 44.59 42.08 65.61
CA ARG A 140 43.85 42.99 66.50
C ARG A 140 43.19 42.20 67.62
N VAL A 141 43.49 42.53 68.89
CA VAL A 141 42.81 41.98 70.07
C VAL A 141 41.34 42.36 70.02
N VAL A 142 40.52 41.48 69.45
CA VAL A 142 39.07 41.65 69.39
C VAL A 142 38.48 41.20 70.72
N GLY A 143 37.64 42.06 71.32
CA GLY A 143 36.92 41.70 72.55
C GLY A 143 36.10 40.42 72.38
N ALA A 144 35.91 39.67 73.48
CA ALA A 144 35.36 38.31 73.47
C ALA A 144 34.07 38.13 72.65
N LYS A 145 33.15 39.10 72.66
CA LYS A 145 31.92 39.07 71.85
C LYS A 145 32.20 39.13 70.34
N LYS A 146 33.16 39.97 69.93
CA LYS A 146 33.56 40.14 68.53
C LYS A 146 34.38 38.95 68.03
N ALA A 147 35.24 38.37 68.89
CA ALA A 147 35.93 37.13 68.60
C ALA A 147 34.95 35.97 68.32
N LYS A 148 33.91 35.80 69.15
CA LYS A 148 32.87 34.76 68.95
C LYS A 148 32.05 34.98 67.67
N SER A 149 31.72 36.24 67.34
CA SER A 149 31.02 36.59 66.09
C SER A 149 31.88 36.29 64.85
N LEU A 150 33.17 36.65 64.89
CA LEU A 150 34.12 36.34 63.83
C LEU A 150 34.31 34.83 63.66
N ALA A 151 34.47 34.07 64.74
CA ALA A 151 34.58 32.61 64.68
C ALA A 151 33.34 31.95 64.03
N ARG A 152 32.12 32.43 64.32
CA ARG A 152 30.90 31.94 63.66
C ARG A 152 30.85 32.30 62.18
N LYS A 153 31.32 33.50 61.81
CA LYS A 153 31.39 33.92 60.40
C LYS A 153 32.43 33.11 59.63
N ASP A 154 33.55 32.81 60.27
CA ASP A 154 34.62 31.99 59.72
C ASP A 154 34.18 30.53 59.54
N GLN A 155 33.50 29.95 60.53
CA GLN A 155 32.85 28.63 60.40
C GLN A 155 31.86 28.56 59.24
N ARG A 156 31.06 29.62 59.02
CA ARG A 156 30.15 29.68 57.86
C ARG A 156 30.91 29.76 56.53
N ARG A 157 31.99 30.53 56.46
CA ARG A 157 32.85 30.61 55.26
C ARG A 157 33.50 29.26 54.98
N ALA A 158 34.14 28.66 55.98
CA ALA A 158 34.75 27.34 55.88
C ALA A 158 33.75 26.27 55.43
N TYR A 159 32.50 26.30 55.94
CA TYR A 159 31.44 25.40 55.48
C TYR A 159 31.08 25.61 54.00
N HIS A 160 30.90 26.86 53.57
CA HIS A 160 30.58 27.16 52.17
C HIS A 160 31.75 26.86 51.23
N GLU A 161 32.99 27.09 51.66
CA GLU A 161 34.20 26.75 50.92
C GLU A 161 34.37 25.24 50.81
N PHE A 162 34.14 24.49 51.89
CA PHE A 162 34.12 23.04 51.87
C PHE A 162 33.08 22.49 50.88
N HIS A 163 31.87 23.06 50.84
CA HIS A 163 30.85 22.68 49.86
C HIS A 163 31.23 23.03 48.42
N ARG A 164 31.88 24.17 48.19
CA ARG A 164 32.41 24.52 46.86
C ARG A 164 33.51 23.55 46.43
N GLN A 165 34.45 23.25 47.32
CA GLN A 165 35.52 22.28 47.07
C GLN A 165 34.95 20.88 46.82
N GLN A 166 33.92 20.45 47.57
CA GLN A 166 33.25 19.18 47.34
C GLN A 166 32.53 19.14 45.99
N ALA A 167 31.87 20.22 45.59
CA ALA A 167 31.23 20.33 44.28
C ALA A 167 32.27 20.36 43.14
N GLU A 168 33.39 21.05 43.33
CA GLU A 168 34.50 21.10 42.37
C GLU A 168 35.17 19.73 42.22
N MET A 169 35.38 18.99 43.32
CA MET A 169 35.89 17.62 43.26
C MET A 169 34.92 16.71 42.50
N ARG A 170 33.61 16.80 42.74
CA ARG A 170 32.61 16.02 41.97
C ARG A 170 32.61 16.36 40.48
N ARG A 171 32.67 17.65 40.12
CA ARG A 171 32.78 18.05 38.70
C ARG A 171 34.08 17.55 38.08
N ALA A 172 35.19 17.55 38.81
CA ALA A 172 36.47 17.06 38.32
C ALA A 172 36.48 15.54 38.13
N GLU A 173 35.79 14.78 38.98
CA GLU A 173 35.59 13.34 38.82
C GLU A 173 34.67 13.04 37.62
N GLU A 174 33.52 13.71 37.52
CA GLU A 174 32.61 13.56 36.39
C GLU A 174 33.24 13.94 35.04
N ALA A 175 34.12 14.96 35.02
CA ALA A 175 34.88 15.36 33.84
C ALA A 175 35.94 14.32 33.43
N LYS A 176 36.52 13.59 34.39
CA LYS A 176 37.43 12.47 34.10
C LYS A 176 36.69 11.26 33.55
N ASP A 177 35.47 11.01 34.03
CA ASP A 177 34.65 9.88 33.61
C ASP A 177 33.81 10.16 32.34
N ALA A 178 33.62 11.43 31.98
CA ALA A 178 32.92 11.87 30.77
C ALA A 178 33.46 11.19 29.48
N PRO A 179 34.77 11.25 29.15
CA PRO A 179 35.27 10.65 27.91
C PRO A 179 35.12 9.12 27.88
N ALA A 180 35.20 8.44 29.02
CA ALA A 180 35.01 7.00 29.09
C ALA A 180 33.54 6.61 28.81
N ARG A 181 32.58 7.41 29.32
CA ARG A 181 31.15 7.22 29.03
C ARG A 181 30.82 7.53 27.58
N GLU A 182 31.39 8.61 27.03
CA GLU A 182 31.20 8.98 25.63
C GLU A 182 31.77 7.92 24.69
N ALA A 183 32.98 7.44 24.93
CA ALA A 183 33.60 6.38 24.14
C ALA A 183 32.78 5.06 24.20
N ALA A 184 32.21 4.72 25.35
CA ALA A 184 31.33 3.56 25.49
C ALA A 184 30.03 3.72 24.69
N LEU A 185 29.39 4.89 24.75
CA LEU A 185 28.19 5.21 23.98
C LEU A 185 28.46 5.23 22.47
N GLU A 186 29.61 5.74 22.04
CA GLU A 186 30.00 5.74 20.63
C GLU A 186 30.27 4.33 20.10
N ALA A 187 30.94 3.47 20.88
CA ALA A 187 31.17 2.08 20.50
C ALA A 187 29.86 1.31 20.34
N GLU A 188 28.90 1.54 21.25
CA GLU A 188 27.56 0.95 21.13
C GLU A 188 26.79 1.50 19.93
N ARG A 189 26.82 2.82 19.70
CA ARG A 189 26.21 3.45 18.52
C ARG A 189 26.78 2.90 17.22
N LYS A 190 28.09 2.69 17.13
CA LYS A 190 28.73 2.09 15.94
C LYS A 190 28.24 0.68 15.67
N ARG A 191 28.14 -0.16 16.71
CA ARG A 191 27.59 -1.53 16.57
C ARG A 191 26.14 -1.53 16.10
N ARG A 192 25.30 -0.64 16.64
CA ARG A 192 23.91 -0.51 16.20
C ARG A 192 23.81 -0.01 14.76
N ALA A 193 24.65 0.96 14.39
CA ALA A 193 24.69 1.50 13.03
C ALA A 193 25.15 0.48 12.00
N GLU A 194 26.10 -0.40 12.34
CA GLU A 194 26.52 -1.50 11.47
C GLU A 194 25.39 -2.52 11.26
N VAL A 195 24.72 -2.92 12.33
CA VAL A 195 23.57 -3.83 12.26
C VAL A 195 22.40 -3.22 11.49
N GLU A 196 22.10 -1.93 11.71
CA GLU A 196 21.03 -1.24 11.00
C GLU A 196 21.33 -1.10 9.50
N LYS A 197 22.59 -0.85 9.13
CA LYS A 197 23.01 -0.85 7.72
C LYS A 197 22.84 -2.21 7.07
N GLU A 198 23.24 -3.29 7.76
CA GLU A 198 23.07 -4.66 7.25
C GLU A 198 21.58 -5.00 7.06
N ILE A 199 20.72 -4.62 8.01
CA ILE A 199 19.27 -4.79 7.90
C ILE A 199 18.71 -4.00 6.72
N GLN A 200 19.11 -2.73 6.56
CA GLN A 200 18.65 -1.90 5.45
C GLN A 200 19.11 -2.42 4.09
N GLU A 201 20.35 -2.91 3.98
CA GLU A 201 20.87 -3.53 2.75
C GLU A 201 20.11 -4.81 2.40
N ARG A 202 19.84 -5.66 3.39
CA ARG A 202 19.04 -6.88 3.21
C ARG A 202 17.61 -6.58 2.79
N GLU A 203 16.98 -5.59 3.43
CA GLU A 203 15.61 -5.19 3.09
C GLU A 203 15.52 -4.58 1.68
N ARG A 204 16.48 -3.73 1.30
CA ARG A 204 16.56 -3.21 -0.07
C ARG A 204 16.73 -4.33 -1.09
N ALA A 205 17.63 -5.28 -0.84
CA ALA A 205 17.84 -6.43 -1.72
C ALA A 205 16.58 -7.30 -1.85
N GLU A 206 15.83 -7.51 -0.77
CA GLU A 206 14.57 -8.26 -0.80
C GLU A 206 13.48 -7.54 -1.59
N ARG A 207 13.34 -6.21 -1.40
CA ARG A 207 12.41 -5.39 -2.18
C ARG A 207 12.77 -5.39 -3.68
N GLU A 208 14.05 -5.30 -4.00
CA GLU A 208 14.51 -5.35 -5.40
C GLU A 208 14.24 -6.72 -6.03
N ARG A 209 14.52 -7.82 -5.31
CA ARG A 209 14.21 -9.17 -5.79
C ARG A 209 12.71 -9.36 -6.03
N LYS A 210 11.86 -8.91 -5.09
CA LYS A 210 10.40 -8.98 -5.24
C LYS A 210 9.92 -8.18 -6.46
N LYS A 211 10.44 -6.96 -6.64
CA LYS A 211 10.12 -6.12 -7.80
C LYS A 211 10.57 -6.76 -9.12
N GLU A 212 11.70 -7.45 -9.13
CA GLU A 212 12.18 -8.15 -10.32
C GLU A 212 11.33 -9.39 -10.64
N GLU A 213 10.92 -10.16 -9.64
CA GLU A 213 10.01 -11.31 -9.81
C GLU A 213 8.64 -10.85 -10.34
N GLU A 214 8.04 -9.82 -9.75
CA GLU A 214 6.78 -9.23 -10.23
C GLU A 214 6.91 -8.71 -11.67
N ARG A 215 8.02 -8.03 -11.98
CA ARG A 215 8.30 -7.55 -13.34
C ARG A 215 8.43 -8.72 -14.32
N ARG A 216 9.11 -9.81 -13.92
CA ARG A 216 9.26 -11.00 -14.75
C ARG A 216 7.92 -11.66 -15.03
N GLU A 217 7.09 -11.85 -14.00
CA GLU A 217 5.75 -12.42 -14.14
C GLU A 217 4.86 -11.56 -15.06
N HIS A 218 4.93 -10.23 -14.93
CA HIS A 218 4.20 -9.32 -15.82
C HIS A 218 4.65 -9.41 -17.27
N VAL A 219 5.96 -9.54 -17.52
CA VAL A 219 6.49 -9.71 -18.88
C VAL A 219 6.04 -11.05 -19.45
N GLU A 220 6.15 -12.14 -18.69
CA GLU A 220 5.70 -13.47 -19.12
C GLU A 220 4.20 -13.51 -19.43
N GLU A 221 3.38 -12.85 -18.61
CA GLU A 221 1.94 -12.75 -18.86
C GLU A 221 1.64 -11.92 -20.12
N ARG A 222 2.36 -10.81 -20.31
CA ARG A 222 2.23 -9.98 -21.52
C ARG A 222 2.62 -10.75 -22.77
N GLU A 223 3.76 -11.44 -22.76
CA GLU A 223 4.20 -12.28 -23.87
C GLU A 223 3.18 -13.39 -24.15
N ARG A 224 2.57 -13.98 -23.11
CA ARG A 224 1.50 -14.96 -23.29
C ARG A 224 0.30 -14.35 -24.01
N ARG A 225 -0.17 -13.18 -23.55
CA ARG A 225 -1.28 -12.45 -24.19
C ARG A 225 -0.97 -12.15 -25.66
N GLU A 226 0.24 -11.68 -25.95
CA GLU A 226 0.68 -11.38 -27.31
C GLU A 226 0.76 -12.63 -28.19
N ARG A 227 1.24 -13.77 -27.67
CA ARG A 227 1.24 -15.06 -28.38
C ARG A 227 -0.17 -15.50 -28.74
N VAL A 228 -1.10 -15.48 -27.79
CA VAL A 228 -2.50 -15.84 -28.03
C VAL A 228 -3.11 -14.95 -29.09
N ILE A 229 -2.98 -13.62 -28.96
CA ILE A 229 -3.54 -12.67 -29.93
C ILE A 229 -2.95 -12.89 -31.33
N ARG A 230 -1.64 -13.19 -31.43
CA ARG A 230 -1.00 -13.48 -32.71
C ARG A 230 -1.58 -14.74 -33.34
N ILE A 231 -1.65 -15.84 -32.61
CA ILE A 231 -2.23 -17.10 -33.10
C ILE A 231 -3.68 -16.88 -33.52
N MET A 232 -4.47 -16.20 -32.69
CA MET A 232 -5.85 -15.86 -33.00
C MET A 232 -5.98 -15.05 -34.30
N LYS A 233 -5.11 -14.06 -34.52
CA LYS A 233 -5.11 -13.28 -35.77
C LYS A 233 -4.77 -14.14 -36.98
N GLU A 234 -3.71 -14.93 -36.87
CA GLU A 234 -3.25 -15.82 -37.95
C GLU A 234 -4.32 -16.85 -38.30
N GLU A 235 -4.95 -17.49 -37.31
CA GLU A 235 -6.01 -18.46 -37.55
C GLU A 235 -7.29 -17.81 -38.07
N LEU A 236 -7.65 -16.62 -37.58
CA LEU A 236 -8.82 -15.89 -38.07
C LEU A 236 -8.63 -15.40 -39.51
N GLU A 237 -7.42 -15.02 -39.90
CA GLU A 237 -7.09 -14.65 -41.28
C GLU A 237 -7.07 -15.88 -42.21
N ALA A 238 -6.52 -17.01 -41.75
CA ALA A 238 -6.43 -18.23 -42.54
C ALA A 238 -7.77 -18.96 -42.70
N LYS A 239 -8.46 -19.23 -41.58
CA LYS A 239 -9.66 -20.07 -41.52
C LYS A 239 -10.96 -19.29 -41.39
N GLY A 240 -10.91 -18.01 -41.03
CA GLY A 240 -12.11 -17.20 -40.78
C GLY A 240 -12.85 -17.55 -39.47
N ALA A 241 -12.39 -18.56 -38.73
CA ALA A 241 -12.95 -18.94 -37.43
C ALA A 241 -11.87 -19.54 -36.52
N VAL A 242 -12.01 -19.30 -35.22
CA VAL A 242 -11.07 -19.75 -34.18
C VAL A 242 -11.86 -20.30 -32.98
N ASP A 243 -11.51 -21.49 -32.51
CA ASP A 243 -12.06 -22.05 -31.27
C ASP A 243 -11.29 -21.50 -30.07
N LEU A 244 -11.96 -20.69 -29.23
CA LEU A 244 -11.34 -20.08 -28.06
C LEU A 244 -11.15 -21.09 -26.92
N VAL A 245 -11.93 -22.18 -26.89
CA VAL A 245 -11.83 -23.24 -25.88
C VAL A 245 -10.56 -24.05 -26.10
N ASP A 246 -10.28 -24.41 -27.35
CA ASP A 246 -9.05 -25.12 -27.72
C ASP A 246 -7.80 -24.26 -27.43
N LEU A 247 -7.83 -22.97 -27.77
CA LEU A 247 -6.75 -22.04 -27.43
C LEU A 247 -6.55 -21.90 -25.91
N ALA A 248 -7.65 -21.84 -25.15
CA ALA A 248 -7.59 -21.80 -23.69
C ALA A 248 -6.93 -23.06 -23.11
N TRP A 249 -7.29 -24.23 -23.64
CA TRP A 249 -6.69 -25.51 -23.26
C TRP A 249 -5.19 -25.55 -23.55
N HIS A 250 -4.77 -25.12 -24.75
CA HIS A 250 -3.36 -25.10 -25.14
C HIS A 250 -2.49 -24.19 -24.26
N GLU A 251 -3.04 -23.05 -23.80
CA GLU A 251 -2.32 -22.08 -22.96
C GLU A 251 -2.47 -22.35 -21.45
N GLY A 252 -3.28 -23.34 -21.07
CA GLY A 252 -3.58 -23.67 -19.68
C GLY A 252 -4.33 -22.54 -18.97
N LYS A 253 -5.30 -21.92 -19.66
CA LYS A 253 -6.12 -20.82 -19.17
C LYS A 253 -7.61 -21.13 -19.33
N ASP A 254 -8.44 -20.32 -18.70
CA ASP A 254 -9.89 -20.43 -18.82
C ASP A 254 -10.38 -19.79 -20.13
N ALA A 255 -11.44 -20.35 -20.71
CA ALA A 255 -12.08 -19.77 -21.91
C ALA A 255 -12.52 -18.31 -21.71
N LEU A 256 -12.99 -17.97 -20.50
CA LEU A 256 -13.35 -16.60 -20.14
C LEU A 256 -12.15 -15.64 -20.15
N TRP A 257 -10.94 -16.13 -19.85
CA TRP A 257 -9.72 -15.32 -19.91
C TRP A 257 -9.39 -14.95 -21.36
N ILE A 258 -9.45 -15.93 -22.27
CA ILE A 258 -9.25 -15.71 -23.71
C ILE A 258 -10.33 -14.79 -24.26
N GLU A 259 -11.60 -14.98 -23.89
CA GLU A 259 -12.70 -14.13 -24.32
C GLU A 259 -12.49 -12.67 -23.92
N ARG A 260 -12.13 -12.42 -22.65
CA ARG A 260 -11.81 -11.06 -22.15
C ARG A 260 -10.61 -10.47 -22.88
N LEU A 261 -9.56 -11.27 -23.11
CA LEU A 261 -8.40 -10.84 -23.87
C LEU A 261 -8.78 -10.44 -25.30
N THR A 262 -9.66 -11.22 -25.93
CA THR A 262 -10.16 -10.97 -27.29
C THR A 262 -10.92 -9.66 -27.35
N ARG A 263 -11.83 -9.40 -26.39
CA ARG A 263 -12.54 -8.13 -26.30
C ARG A 263 -11.60 -6.96 -26.03
N ALA A 264 -10.65 -7.11 -25.12
CA ALA A 264 -9.69 -6.06 -24.73
C ALA A 264 -8.67 -5.74 -25.84
N SER A 265 -8.32 -6.71 -26.68
CA SER A 265 -7.39 -6.50 -27.80
C SER A 265 -7.95 -5.60 -28.92
N GLY A 266 -9.27 -5.34 -28.90
CA GLY A 266 -9.93 -4.51 -29.91
C GLY A 266 -10.10 -5.18 -31.27
N LEU A 267 -9.85 -6.49 -31.38
CA LEU A 267 -10.02 -7.26 -32.62
C LEU A 267 -11.42 -7.10 -33.22
N LEU A 268 -12.46 -7.10 -32.38
CA LEU A 268 -13.85 -6.94 -32.79
C LEU A 268 -14.12 -5.57 -33.44
N ALA A 269 -13.43 -4.52 -33.00
CA ALA A 269 -13.58 -3.17 -33.55
C ALA A 269 -12.72 -2.97 -34.81
N GLN A 270 -11.57 -3.64 -34.90
CA GLN A 270 -10.63 -3.47 -36.01
C GLN A 270 -11.19 -4.00 -37.33
N SER A 271 -11.95 -5.10 -37.34
CA SER A 271 -12.49 -5.65 -38.59
C SER A 271 -13.48 -4.72 -39.29
N ALA A 272 -14.33 -4.05 -38.52
CA ALA A 272 -15.29 -3.10 -39.07
C ALA A 272 -14.60 -1.91 -39.76
N LYS A 273 -13.38 -1.56 -39.31
CA LYS A 273 -12.56 -0.49 -39.90
C LYS A 273 -11.71 -0.98 -41.07
N ALA A 274 -11.17 -2.18 -41.00
CA ALA A 274 -10.22 -2.71 -41.98
C ALA A 274 -10.91 -3.04 -43.32
N GLU A 275 -12.06 -3.69 -43.27
CA GLU A 275 -12.81 -4.10 -44.47
C GLU A 275 -14.30 -3.78 -44.31
N PRO A 276 -14.85 -2.85 -45.09
CA PRO A 276 -16.28 -2.53 -45.02
C PRO A 276 -17.09 -3.76 -45.44
N GLY A 277 -17.85 -4.31 -44.50
CA GLY A 277 -18.68 -5.50 -44.69
C GLY A 277 -18.16 -6.78 -44.05
N ALA A 278 -16.99 -6.75 -43.40
CA ALA A 278 -16.54 -7.84 -42.53
C ALA A 278 -16.95 -7.57 -41.06
N HIS A 279 -17.56 -8.56 -40.41
CA HIS A 279 -17.95 -8.48 -39.01
C HIS A 279 -17.36 -9.64 -38.23
N ILE A 280 -16.62 -9.36 -37.15
CA ILE A 280 -16.13 -10.39 -36.23
C ILE A 280 -17.04 -10.42 -35.00
N MET A 281 -17.48 -11.60 -34.60
CA MET A 281 -18.26 -11.80 -33.37
C MET A 281 -17.80 -13.04 -32.60
N ILE A 282 -18.12 -13.06 -31.31
CA ILE A 282 -17.90 -14.21 -30.42
C ILE A 282 -19.23 -14.93 -30.25
N THR A 283 -19.28 -16.23 -30.56
CA THR A 283 -20.48 -17.05 -30.38
C THR A 283 -20.61 -17.52 -28.93
N ALA A 284 -21.83 -17.90 -28.52
CA ALA A 284 -22.07 -18.48 -27.20
C ALA A 284 -21.30 -19.79 -26.95
N GLY A 285 -20.92 -20.49 -28.03
CA GLY A 285 -20.10 -21.71 -27.98
C GLY A 285 -18.61 -21.46 -27.81
N GLY A 286 -18.17 -20.20 -27.66
CA GLY A 286 -16.75 -19.87 -27.50
C GLY A 286 -15.97 -19.83 -28.81
N TRP A 287 -16.62 -19.56 -29.95
CA TRP A 287 -15.93 -19.39 -31.23
C TRP A 287 -15.81 -17.92 -31.59
N LEU A 288 -14.63 -17.51 -32.07
CA LEU A 288 -14.45 -16.22 -32.74
C LEU A 288 -14.62 -16.42 -34.23
N VAL A 289 -15.63 -15.78 -34.82
CA VAL A 289 -16.01 -15.98 -36.23
C VAL A 289 -15.96 -14.66 -36.98
N ARG A 290 -15.30 -14.65 -38.14
CA ARG A 290 -15.32 -13.56 -39.10
C ARG A 290 -16.33 -13.85 -40.20
N ILE A 291 -17.37 -13.03 -40.26
CA ILE A 291 -18.39 -13.06 -41.31
C ILE A 291 -17.99 -12.05 -42.37
N ASP A 292 -17.59 -12.53 -43.55
CA ASP A 292 -17.27 -11.71 -44.71
C ASP A 292 -18.34 -11.82 -45.81
N ALA A 293 -18.23 -10.95 -46.82
CA ALA A 293 -19.17 -10.94 -47.93
C ALA A 293 -19.14 -12.23 -48.76
N GLN A 294 -18.02 -12.96 -48.76
CA GLN A 294 -17.90 -14.21 -49.50
C GLN A 294 -18.65 -15.34 -48.79
N LEU A 295 -18.43 -15.52 -47.49
CA LEU A 295 -19.13 -16.49 -46.66
C LEU A 295 -20.64 -16.25 -46.71
N MET A 296 -21.08 -14.98 -46.63
CA MET A 296 -22.50 -14.66 -46.77
C MET A 296 -23.05 -15.02 -48.15
N ARG A 297 -22.30 -14.80 -49.24
CA ARG A 297 -22.73 -15.23 -50.58
C ARG A 297 -22.88 -16.74 -50.66
N GLU A 298 -21.92 -17.51 -50.14
CA GLU A 298 -21.98 -18.97 -50.08
C GLU A 298 -23.22 -19.44 -49.32
N ALA A 299 -23.45 -18.90 -48.12
CA ALA A 299 -24.64 -19.18 -47.32
C ALA A 299 -25.94 -18.84 -48.06
N TYR A 300 -26.01 -17.71 -48.78
CA TYR A 300 -27.19 -17.37 -49.59
C TYR A 300 -27.38 -18.31 -50.79
N THR A 301 -26.31 -18.75 -51.45
CA THR A 301 -26.43 -19.70 -52.57
C THR A 301 -26.97 -21.06 -52.09
N GLU A 302 -26.51 -21.52 -50.93
CA GLU A 302 -27.03 -22.73 -50.30
C GLU A 302 -28.49 -22.55 -49.86
N ALA A 303 -28.82 -21.41 -49.26
CA ALA A 303 -30.18 -21.08 -48.86
C ALA A 303 -31.14 -21.03 -50.05
N VAL A 304 -30.73 -20.49 -51.21
CA VAL A 304 -31.54 -20.52 -52.44
C VAL A 304 -31.74 -21.96 -52.92
N SER A 305 -30.71 -22.80 -52.84
CA SER A 305 -30.81 -24.21 -53.22
C SER A 305 -31.77 -25.00 -52.31
N LEU A 306 -31.80 -24.68 -51.02
CA LEU A 306 -32.72 -25.25 -50.04
C LEU A 306 -34.14 -24.72 -50.26
N GLY A 307 -34.28 -23.41 -50.46
CA GLY A 307 -35.56 -22.74 -50.72
C GLY A 307 -36.24 -23.30 -51.97
N ASN A 308 -35.51 -23.58 -53.05
CA ASN A 308 -36.07 -24.21 -54.24
C ASN A 308 -36.68 -25.60 -53.97
N LYS A 309 -36.24 -26.30 -52.92
CA LYS A 309 -36.83 -27.56 -52.47
C LYS A 309 -38.03 -27.36 -51.55
N ASN A 310 -38.04 -26.25 -50.79
CA ASN A 310 -39.04 -25.92 -49.76
C ASN A 310 -40.00 -24.80 -50.19
N GLU A 311 -40.44 -24.78 -51.46
CA GLU A 311 -41.42 -23.81 -51.99
C GLU A 311 -41.01 -22.32 -51.84
N GLY A 312 -39.71 -22.04 -51.87
CA GLY A 312 -39.15 -20.69 -51.77
C GLY A 312 -39.11 -20.11 -50.36
N LYS A 313 -39.37 -20.92 -49.32
CA LYS A 313 -39.33 -20.46 -47.92
C LYS A 313 -38.14 -21.08 -47.19
N VAL A 314 -37.39 -20.23 -46.48
CA VAL A 314 -36.31 -20.64 -45.58
C VAL A 314 -36.52 -19.89 -44.27
N SER A 315 -36.60 -20.62 -43.17
CA SER A 315 -36.70 -20.05 -41.83
C SER A 315 -35.35 -19.50 -41.35
N PHE A 316 -35.37 -18.58 -40.38
CA PHE A 316 -34.13 -18.05 -39.80
C PHE A 316 -33.28 -19.11 -39.11
N ALA A 317 -33.91 -20.14 -38.52
CA ALA A 317 -33.20 -21.25 -37.91
C ALA A 317 -32.44 -22.07 -38.97
N GLU A 318 -33.11 -22.43 -40.07
CA GLU A 318 -32.47 -23.14 -41.18
C GLU A 318 -31.35 -22.33 -41.83
N PHE A 319 -31.53 -21.01 -41.97
CA PHE A 319 -30.45 -20.13 -42.47
C PHE A 319 -29.27 -20.06 -41.49
N GLY A 320 -29.55 -20.06 -40.19
CA GLY A 320 -28.53 -20.16 -39.13
C GLY A 320 -27.71 -21.44 -39.24
N ASP A 321 -28.38 -22.59 -39.44
CA ASP A 321 -27.72 -23.89 -39.60
C ASP A 321 -26.85 -23.95 -40.87
N ILE A 322 -27.31 -23.32 -41.97
CA ILE A 322 -26.53 -23.18 -43.21
C ILE A 322 -25.28 -22.32 -42.95
N LEU A 323 -25.44 -21.17 -42.30
CA LEU A 323 -24.32 -20.28 -41.98
C LEU A 323 -23.32 -20.97 -41.05
N GLU A 324 -23.79 -21.69 -40.04
CA GLU A 324 -22.94 -22.48 -39.14
C GLU A 324 -22.18 -23.57 -39.91
N SER A 325 -22.84 -24.26 -40.83
CA SER A 325 -22.22 -25.30 -41.67
C SER A 325 -21.13 -24.71 -42.57
N ALA A 326 -21.38 -23.55 -43.18
CA ALA A 326 -20.41 -22.84 -44.01
C ALA A 326 -19.19 -22.38 -43.18
N VAL A 327 -19.42 -21.85 -41.97
CA VAL A 327 -18.33 -21.47 -41.04
C VAL A 327 -17.50 -22.70 -40.64
N ARG A 328 -18.15 -23.80 -40.28
CA ARG A 328 -17.48 -25.06 -39.90
C ARG A 328 -16.68 -25.65 -41.07
N ALA A 329 -17.23 -25.61 -42.29
CA ALA A 329 -16.53 -26.06 -43.49
C ALA A 329 -15.27 -25.23 -43.75
N ARG A 330 -15.35 -23.91 -43.58
CA ARG A 330 -14.20 -23.02 -43.71
C ARG A 330 -13.15 -23.25 -42.61
N ALA A 331 -13.58 -23.55 -41.39
CA ALA A 331 -12.68 -23.85 -40.27
C ALA A 331 -11.89 -25.17 -40.43
N GLN A 332 -12.42 -26.11 -41.23
CA GLN A 332 -11.81 -27.43 -41.47
C GLN A 332 -10.89 -27.49 -42.70
N CYS A 333 -10.94 -26.48 -43.59
CA CYS A 333 -10.10 -26.36 -44.78
C CYS A 333 -8.71 -25.80 -44.44
#